data_AF-A0A1R2C4X8-F1
#
_entry.id   AF-A0A1R2C4X8-F1
#
_cell.length_a   1.000
_cell.length_b   1.000
_cell.length_c   1.000
_cell.angle_alpha   90.00
_cell.angle_beta   90.00
_cell.angle_gamma   90.00
#
_symmetry.space_group_name_H-M   'P 1'
#
loop_
_entity.id
_entity.type
_entity.pdbx_description
1 polymer ?
#
loop_
_entity_poly.entity_id
_entity_poly.type
_entity_poly.pdbx_seq_one_letter_code
_entity_poly.pdbx_strand_id
1 'polypeptide(L)'
;MVDHEYNDYDFGCVYDDIDIPIQDFNDIQIPQSNFSQNTDSSFSSLSSLSLSQNSQNASTSSSRRAGRPEHDMTQILRKFTKNTGKSADRENFSIFIIRIINKLFRCALKMSKIGKTRVFKGIRATVLRNTIELFKDLAIMNIDLANACVNDKRHYFTTAEIKKFFSEIMIQSAFKHVIDVLFIEDNIEDYCIRFNFRCCGNQDEHRDECVERWMNLKGYLNEYFMGSFRSVSGKNDDNPDSYFS
;
A
#
# COMPACT_ATOMS: atom_id res chain seq x y z
N MET A 1 -21.31 25.62 -32.65
CA MET A 1 -20.64 25.90 -31.37
C MET A 1 -21.09 24.81 -30.42
N VAL A 2 -20.22 23.85 -30.15
CA VAL A 2 -20.48 22.76 -29.22
C VAL A 2 -19.67 23.09 -28.00
N ASP A 3 -20.34 23.54 -26.95
CA ASP A 3 -19.71 23.91 -25.68
C ASP A 3 -19.22 22.63 -25.01
N HIS A 4 -17.91 22.43 -25.01
CA HIS A 4 -17.27 21.39 -24.24
C HIS A 4 -17.20 21.84 -22.77
N GLU A 5 -18.16 21.36 -21.97
CA GLU A 5 -18.09 21.42 -20.52
C GLU A 5 -16.86 20.65 -20.04
N TYR A 6 -15.86 21.39 -19.55
CA TYR A 6 -14.71 20.86 -18.83
C TYR A 6 -15.16 20.40 -17.45
N ASN A 7 -15.29 19.09 -17.24
CA ASN A 7 -15.45 18.52 -15.91
C ASN A 7 -14.10 18.51 -15.19
N ASP A 8 -13.93 19.50 -14.32
CA ASP A 8 -12.78 19.64 -13.43
C ASP A 8 -12.93 18.66 -12.27
N TYR A 9 -12.41 17.44 -12.44
CA TYR A 9 -12.35 16.45 -11.37
C TYR A 9 -11.21 16.81 -10.42
N ASP A 10 -11.58 17.40 -9.28
CA ASP A 10 -10.67 17.65 -8.16
C ASP A 10 -10.10 16.32 -7.62
N PHE A 11 -8.80 16.09 -7.87
CA PHE A 11 -8.05 14.93 -7.40
C PHE A 11 -7.57 15.12 -5.95
N GLY A 12 -8.45 15.55 -5.04
CA GLY A 12 -8.22 15.54 -3.59
C GLY A 12 -7.78 14.15 -3.11
N CYS A 13 -6.99 14.07 -2.04
CA CYS A 13 -6.37 12.84 -1.52
C CYS A 13 -7.33 11.63 -1.56
N VAL A 14 -7.17 10.74 -2.55
CA VAL A 14 -8.22 9.81 -3.06
C VAL A 14 -8.46 8.60 -2.15
N TYR A 15 -8.19 8.73 -0.85
CA TYR A 15 -8.27 7.61 0.07
C TYR A 15 -9.14 7.83 1.31
N ASP A 16 -9.77 9.00 1.48
CA ASP A 16 -10.53 9.30 2.69
C ASP A 16 -12.06 9.09 2.58
N ASP A 17 -12.64 8.88 1.40
CA ASP A 17 -14.12 8.85 1.28
C ASP A 17 -14.72 7.49 0.91
N ILE A 18 -14.63 6.53 1.83
CA ILE A 18 -15.76 5.60 2.03
C ILE A 18 -15.97 5.43 3.53
N ASP A 19 -16.60 6.42 4.16
CA ASP A 19 -17.37 6.20 5.38
C ASP A 19 -18.50 5.23 5.03
N ILE A 20 -18.24 3.93 5.23
CA ILE A 20 -19.31 2.94 5.30
C ILE A 20 -20.06 3.26 6.59
N PRO A 21 -21.35 3.65 6.57
CA PRO A 21 -22.11 3.80 7.79
C PRO A 21 -22.05 2.47 8.54
N ILE A 22 -21.39 2.48 9.69
CA ILE A 22 -21.39 1.36 10.62
C ILE A 22 -22.80 1.33 11.17
N GLN A 23 -23.65 0.45 10.64
CA GLN A 23 -24.82 0.04 11.39
C GLN A 23 -24.30 -0.63 12.66
N ASP A 24 -24.70 -0.12 13.81
CA ASP A 24 -24.38 -0.66 15.13
C ASP A 24 -24.83 -2.12 15.21
N PHE A 25 -23.88 -3.04 15.05
CA PHE A 25 -24.04 -4.45 15.38
C PHE A 25 -23.39 -4.68 16.75
N ASN A 26 -24.14 -4.36 17.81
CA ASN A 26 -23.68 -4.48 19.20
C ASN A 26 -23.79 -5.89 19.81
N ASP A 27 -24.07 -6.94 19.02
CA ASP A 27 -24.37 -8.28 19.59
C ASP A 27 -23.31 -9.36 19.33
N ILE A 28 -22.05 -9.00 19.03
CA ILE A 28 -20.97 -9.99 18.99
C ILE A 28 -20.05 -9.77 20.20
N GLN A 29 -20.26 -10.56 21.25
CA GLN A 29 -19.33 -10.65 22.37
C GLN A 29 -18.02 -11.28 21.90
N ILE A 30 -17.02 -10.44 21.62
CA ILE A 30 -15.64 -10.87 21.41
C ILE A 30 -14.99 -11.04 22.79
N PRO A 31 -14.26 -12.15 23.06
CA PRO A 31 -13.51 -12.31 24.30
C PRO A 31 -12.51 -11.17 24.48
N GLN A 32 -12.60 -10.43 25.58
CA GLN A 32 -11.64 -9.38 25.91
C GLN A 32 -10.29 -10.03 26.28
N SER A 33 -9.34 -10.02 25.35
CA SER A 33 -7.94 -10.28 25.67
C SER A 33 -7.33 -9.02 26.28
N ASN A 34 -6.93 -9.09 27.55
CA ASN A 34 -6.28 -8.01 28.28
C ASN A 34 -4.88 -7.73 27.68
N PHE A 35 -4.80 -6.76 26.76
CA PHE A 35 -3.52 -6.26 26.26
C PHE A 35 -3.17 -4.97 27.01
N SER A 36 -2.20 -5.07 27.92
CA SER A 36 -1.69 -3.94 28.69
C SER A 36 -0.70 -3.16 27.82
N GLN A 37 -1.05 -1.92 27.46
CA GLN A 37 -0.15 -1.00 26.75
C GLN A 37 0.53 -0.09 27.77
N ASN A 38 1.79 -0.36 28.07
CA ASN A 38 2.71 0.60 28.70
C ASN A 38 3.51 1.29 27.59
N THR A 39 3.24 2.57 27.35
CA THR A 39 4.12 3.43 26.54
C THR A 39 4.23 4.81 27.20
N ASP A 40 5.05 4.90 28.25
CA ASP A 40 5.62 6.17 28.68
C ASP A 40 6.85 6.45 27.83
N SER A 41 6.76 7.46 26.96
CA SER A 41 7.96 8.08 26.38
C SER A 41 7.75 9.59 26.29
N SER A 42 8.34 10.28 27.27
CA SER A 42 8.46 11.73 27.29
C SER A 42 9.41 12.18 26.19
N PHE A 43 8.93 12.98 25.25
CA PHE A 43 9.75 13.56 24.19
C PHE A 43 10.22 14.95 24.62
N SER A 44 11.53 15.10 24.83
CA SER A 44 12.16 16.39 25.13
C SER A 44 12.34 17.22 23.87
N SER A 45 11.98 18.49 23.96
CA SER A 45 12.04 19.52 22.92
C SER A 45 13.46 19.72 22.37
N LEU A 46 13.60 19.70 21.04
CA LEU A 46 14.85 20.07 20.36
C LEU A 46 14.74 21.47 19.75
N SER A 47 15.82 22.21 19.99
CA SER A 47 16.03 23.63 19.73
C SER A 47 16.14 23.98 18.25
N SER A 48 15.73 25.22 17.95
CA SER A 48 15.85 25.92 16.68
C SER A 48 17.31 26.20 16.31
N LEU A 49 17.73 25.76 15.11
CA LEU A 49 18.94 26.23 14.45
C LEU A 49 18.55 27.02 13.20
N SER A 50 18.84 28.32 13.24
CA SER A 50 18.83 29.21 12.10
C SER A 50 20.17 29.10 11.37
N LEU A 51 20.14 28.93 10.04
CA LEU A 51 21.36 29.06 9.23
C LEU A 51 21.08 29.84 7.93
N SER A 52 21.55 31.07 7.99
CA SER A 52 22.06 32.01 6.99
C SER A 52 21.98 31.62 5.50
N GLN A 53 21.27 32.46 4.75
CA GLN A 53 21.38 32.60 3.30
C GLN A 53 22.72 33.24 2.95
N ASN A 54 23.49 32.63 2.04
CA ASN A 54 24.49 33.36 1.29
C ASN A 54 24.47 32.90 -0.17
N SER A 55 24.12 33.83 -1.05
CA SER A 55 24.01 33.65 -2.49
C SER A 55 25.26 34.21 -3.14
N GLN A 56 26.03 33.38 -3.82
CA GLN A 56 26.96 33.83 -4.86
C GLN A 56 26.92 32.89 -6.06
N ASN A 57 26.66 33.52 -7.20
CA ASN A 57 26.65 32.94 -8.54
C ASN A 57 28.05 32.47 -8.92
N ALA A 58 28.18 31.18 -9.24
CA ALA A 58 29.31 30.63 -9.97
C ALA A 58 28.79 29.65 -11.02
N SER A 59 29.04 29.96 -12.29
CA SER A 59 28.78 29.12 -13.45
C SER A 59 29.76 27.95 -13.46
N THR A 60 29.56 26.98 -12.57
CA THR A 60 30.32 25.74 -12.53
C THR A 60 29.56 24.67 -13.31
N SER A 61 30.22 24.07 -14.29
CA SER A 61 29.85 22.79 -14.90
C SER A 61 29.41 21.83 -13.79
N SER A 62 28.10 21.61 -13.66
CA SER A 62 27.54 20.86 -12.55
C SER A 62 27.94 19.40 -12.70
N SER A 63 29.02 19.04 -12.01
CA SER A 63 29.20 17.70 -11.46
C SER A 63 27.89 17.36 -10.77
N ARG A 64 27.02 16.61 -11.47
CA ARG A 64 25.75 16.15 -10.95
C ARG A 64 26.11 15.29 -9.76
N ARG A 65 26.06 15.85 -8.55
CA ARG A 65 26.25 15.10 -7.31
C ARG A 65 25.37 13.86 -7.43
N ALA A 66 25.99 12.69 -7.45
CA ALA A 66 25.28 11.44 -7.62
C ALA A 66 24.31 11.33 -6.46
N GLY A 67 23.02 11.55 -6.75
CA GLY A 67 21.97 11.36 -5.77
C GLY A 67 21.93 9.90 -5.31
N ARG A 68 21.29 9.65 -4.17
CA ARG A 68 21.02 8.28 -3.72
C ARG A 68 20.31 7.52 -4.86
N PRO A 69 20.70 6.27 -5.17
CA PRO A 69 20.01 5.47 -6.17
C PRO A 69 18.53 5.36 -5.81
N GLU A 70 17.68 5.60 -6.81
CA GLU A 70 16.23 5.53 -6.63
C GLU A 70 15.79 4.07 -6.48
N HIS A 71 14.88 3.81 -5.55
CA HIS A 71 14.33 2.48 -5.31
C HIS A 71 13.53 1.96 -6.51
N ASP A 72 13.67 0.68 -6.86
CA ASP A 72 13.05 0.06 -8.04
C ASP A 72 11.53 0.28 -8.09
N MET A 73 10.81 0.08 -6.97
CA MET A 73 9.37 0.39 -6.91
C MET A 73 9.05 1.83 -7.31
N THR A 74 9.84 2.80 -6.86
CA THR A 74 9.61 4.21 -7.18
C THR A 74 9.83 4.46 -8.66
N GLN A 75 10.84 3.80 -9.26
CA GLN A 75 11.07 3.86 -10.71
C GLN A 75 9.90 3.26 -11.50
N ILE A 76 9.35 2.13 -11.06
CA ILE A 76 8.17 1.49 -11.67
C ILE A 76 6.94 2.39 -11.53
N LEU A 77 6.63 2.87 -10.33
CA LEU A 77 5.48 3.72 -10.06
C LEU A 77 5.55 5.05 -10.81
N ARG A 78 6.75 5.62 -11.00
CA ARG A 78 6.96 6.84 -11.78
C ARG A 78 6.52 6.69 -13.24
N LYS A 79 6.54 5.47 -13.80
CA LYS A 79 6.01 5.22 -15.16
C LYS A 79 4.51 5.48 -15.28
N PHE A 80 3.77 5.49 -14.17
CA PHE A 80 2.32 5.74 -14.10
C PHE A 80 1.96 7.19 -13.71
N THR A 81 2.94 8.03 -13.35
CA THR A 81 2.67 9.38 -12.80
C THR A 81 3.28 10.52 -13.60
N LYS A 82 3.77 10.26 -14.82
CA LYS A 82 4.48 11.27 -15.62
C LYS A 82 3.66 12.55 -15.87
N ASN A 83 2.32 12.47 -15.80
CA ASN A 83 1.44 13.56 -16.22
C ASN A 83 0.50 14.07 -15.12
N THR A 84 0.52 13.49 -13.91
CA THR A 84 -0.43 13.84 -12.84
C THR A 84 0.09 14.92 -11.89
N GLY A 85 1.36 15.33 -12.00
CA GLY A 85 2.03 16.23 -11.05
C GLY A 85 2.21 15.66 -9.63
N LYS A 86 1.47 14.60 -9.28
CA LYS A 86 1.55 13.84 -8.04
C LYS A 86 2.27 12.52 -8.30
N SER A 87 3.44 12.33 -7.69
CA SER A 87 4.16 11.06 -7.73
C SER A 87 3.44 10.01 -6.89
N ALA A 88 3.23 8.81 -7.43
CA ALA A 88 2.75 7.69 -6.65
C ALA A 88 3.87 7.27 -5.69
N ASP A 89 3.66 7.53 -4.40
CA ASP A 89 4.60 7.12 -3.37
C ASP A 89 4.49 5.62 -3.10
N ARG A 90 5.63 4.96 -2.96
CA ARG A 90 5.76 3.57 -2.54
C ARG A 90 5.00 3.32 -1.24
N GLU A 91 5.07 4.25 -0.30
CA GLU A 91 4.43 4.12 1.01
C GLU A 91 2.91 4.16 0.86
N ASN A 92 2.38 5.09 0.06
CA ASN A 92 0.96 5.15 -0.27
C ASN A 92 0.44 3.86 -0.92
N PHE A 93 1.22 3.26 -1.82
CA PHE A 93 0.85 1.98 -2.42
C PHE A 93 0.83 0.86 -1.38
N SER A 94 1.80 0.81 -0.48
CA SER A 94 1.85 -0.20 0.58
C SER A 94 0.65 -0.06 1.51
N ILE A 95 0.30 1.16 1.91
CA ILE A 95 -0.89 1.47 2.72
C ILE A 95 -2.17 1.05 1.98
N PHE A 96 -2.24 1.31 0.67
CA PHE A 96 -3.36 0.87 -0.16
C PHE A 96 -3.55 -0.66 -0.09
N ILE A 97 -2.47 -1.44 -0.20
CA ILE A 97 -2.57 -2.91 -0.10
C ILE A 97 -2.96 -3.37 1.31
N ILE A 98 -2.38 -2.76 2.37
CA ILE A 98 -2.76 -3.06 3.76
C ILE A 98 -4.27 -2.88 3.95
N ARG A 99 -4.83 -1.78 3.44
CA ARG A 99 -6.27 -1.49 3.53
C ARG A 99 -7.13 -2.53 2.81
N ILE A 100 -6.66 -3.05 1.67
CA ILE A 100 -7.36 -4.13 0.95
C ILE A 100 -7.35 -5.42 1.77
N ILE A 101 -6.19 -5.80 2.32
CA ILE A 101 -6.05 -6.99 3.17
C ILE A 101 -6.96 -6.88 4.40
N ASN A 102 -6.89 -5.76 5.14
CA ASN A 102 -7.73 -5.51 6.31
C ASN A 102 -9.23 -5.54 5.96
N LYS A 103 -9.59 -5.04 4.77
CA LYS A 103 -10.97 -5.10 4.28
C LYS A 103 -11.43 -6.53 3.99
N LEU A 104 -10.59 -7.35 3.36
CA LEU A 104 -10.94 -8.74 3.07
C LEU A 104 -11.06 -9.57 4.36
N PHE A 105 -10.17 -9.37 5.35
CA PHE A 105 -10.32 -9.96 6.68
C PHE A 105 -11.62 -9.52 7.37
N ARG A 106 -11.98 -8.23 7.29
CA ARG A 106 -13.27 -7.74 7.80
C ARG A 106 -14.46 -8.45 7.15
N CYS A 107 -14.43 -8.62 5.83
CA CYS A 107 -15.50 -9.32 5.13
C CYS A 107 -15.57 -10.81 5.48
N ALA A 108 -14.42 -11.46 5.63
CA ALA A 108 -14.32 -12.86 6.04
C ALA A 108 -14.87 -13.09 7.46
N LEU A 109 -14.46 -12.26 8.43
CA LEU A 109 -14.83 -12.43 9.84
C LEU A 109 -16.25 -11.99 10.18
N LYS A 110 -16.71 -10.86 9.63
CA LYS A 110 -18.05 -10.30 9.93
C LYS A 110 -19.15 -10.84 9.02
N MET A 111 -18.82 -11.73 8.08
CA MET A 111 -19.74 -12.19 7.02
C MET A 111 -20.41 -11.02 6.26
N SER A 112 -19.75 -9.85 6.24
CA SER A 112 -20.29 -8.65 5.60
C SER A 112 -20.06 -8.71 4.10
N LYS A 113 -21.02 -8.20 3.32
CA LYS A 113 -20.86 -8.06 1.86
C LYS A 113 -19.68 -7.12 1.55
N ILE A 114 -18.86 -7.47 0.57
CA ILE A 114 -17.93 -6.51 -0.03
C ILE A 114 -18.77 -5.41 -0.67
N GLY A 115 -18.72 -4.21 -0.07
CA GLY A 115 -19.35 -3.03 -0.66
C GLY A 115 -18.81 -2.76 -2.06
N LYS A 116 -19.61 -2.09 -2.91
CA LYS A 116 -19.19 -1.67 -4.26
C LYS A 116 -18.02 -0.70 -4.15
N THR A 117 -16.80 -1.20 -4.24
CA THR A 117 -15.61 -0.36 -4.17
C THR A 117 -14.81 -0.44 -5.44
N ARG A 118 -14.25 0.71 -5.84
CA ARG A 118 -13.45 0.89 -7.05
C ARG A 118 -12.35 -0.17 -7.20
N VAL A 119 -11.74 -0.59 -6.09
CA VAL A 119 -10.72 -1.65 -6.04
C VAL A 119 -11.19 -2.97 -6.66
N PHE A 120 -12.44 -3.34 -6.45
CA PHE A 120 -12.99 -4.62 -6.92
C PHE A 120 -13.91 -4.44 -8.15
N LYS A 121 -13.91 -3.26 -8.78
CA LYS A 121 -14.61 -3.04 -10.06
C LYS A 121 -14.01 -3.97 -11.13
N GLY A 122 -14.83 -4.49 -12.04
CA GLY A 122 -14.43 -5.45 -13.07
C GLY A 122 -14.44 -6.89 -12.57
N ILE A 123 -13.88 -7.13 -11.37
CA ILE A 123 -13.67 -8.47 -10.83
C ILE A 123 -14.98 -9.25 -10.70
N ARG A 124 -15.05 -10.40 -11.40
CA ARG A 124 -16.17 -11.34 -11.30
C ARG A 124 -16.52 -11.69 -9.85
N ALA A 125 -17.82 -11.64 -9.53
CA ALA A 125 -18.32 -11.91 -8.17
C ALA A 125 -17.94 -13.30 -7.63
N THR A 126 -17.80 -14.30 -8.50
CA THR A 126 -17.35 -15.66 -8.14
C THR A 126 -15.91 -15.67 -7.64
N VAL A 127 -15.02 -14.90 -8.28
CA VAL A 127 -13.61 -14.76 -7.86
C VAL A 127 -13.54 -14.08 -6.50
N LEU A 128 -14.29 -12.99 -6.30
CA LEU A 128 -14.34 -12.31 -5.00
C LEU A 128 -14.87 -13.23 -3.90
N ARG A 129 -15.92 -14.01 -4.17
CA ARG A 129 -16.44 -14.98 -3.19
C ARG A 129 -15.38 -16.00 -2.79
N ASN A 130 -14.72 -16.62 -3.76
CA ASN A 130 -13.66 -17.59 -3.49
C ASN A 130 -12.49 -16.97 -2.70
N THR A 131 -12.17 -15.70 -2.99
CA THR A 131 -11.16 -14.94 -2.25
C THR A 131 -11.57 -14.72 -0.80
N ILE A 132 -12.84 -14.37 -0.54
CA ILE A 132 -13.35 -14.20 0.83
C ILE A 132 -13.28 -15.53 1.59
N GLU A 133 -13.68 -16.65 0.99
CA GLU A 133 -13.59 -17.97 1.65
C GLU A 133 -12.14 -18.30 2.02
N LEU A 134 -11.18 -18.05 1.12
CA LEU A 134 -9.76 -18.20 1.43
C LEU A 134 -9.33 -17.33 2.62
N PHE A 135 -9.80 -16.08 2.68
CA PHE A 135 -9.51 -15.20 3.81
C PHE A 135 -10.16 -15.66 5.12
N LYS A 136 -11.26 -16.41 5.08
CA LYS A 136 -11.81 -17.06 6.28
C LYS A 136 -10.87 -18.14 6.77
N ASP A 137 -10.38 -19.00 5.88
CA ASP A 137 -9.42 -20.05 6.22
C ASP A 137 -8.14 -19.44 6.82
N LEU A 138 -7.64 -18.36 6.21
CA LEU A 138 -6.51 -17.61 6.75
C LEU A 138 -6.82 -17.03 8.14
N ALA A 139 -8.00 -16.44 8.34
CA ALA A 139 -8.37 -15.86 9.63
C ALA A 139 -8.51 -16.93 10.73
N ILE A 140 -8.99 -18.13 10.40
CA ILE A 140 -9.08 -19.26 11.33
C ILE A 140 -7.68 -19.71 11.77
N MET A 141 -6.70 -19.72 10.87
CA MET A 141 -5.32 -20.10 11.21
C MET A 141 -4.63 -19.11 12.14
N ASN A 142 -5.03 -17.83 12.15
CA ASN A 142 -4.47 -16.82 13.05
C ASN A 142 -5.49 -15.71 13.38
N ILE A 143 -6.40 -16.05 14.29
CA ILE A 143 -7.56 -15.21 14.62
C ILE A 143 -7.16 -13.88 15.29
N ASP A 144 -6.12 -13.89 16.12
CA ASP A 144 -5.66 -12.69 16.83
C ASP A 144 -5.09 -11.65 15.85
N LEU A 145 -4.29 -12.10 14.89
CA LEU A 145 -3.76 -11.24 13.83
C LEU A 145 -4.89 -10.71 12.93
N ALA A 146 -5.85 -11.56 12.57
CA ALA A 146 -6.99 -11.14 11.78
C ALA A 146 -7.84 -10.07 12.51
N ASN A 147 -8.07 -10.26 13.82
CA ASN A 147 -8.76 -9.27 14.66
C ASN A 147 -7.99 -7.96 14.77
N ALA A 148 -6.66 -8.01 14.91
CA ALA A 148 -5.82 -6.81 14.90
C ALA A 148 -5.97 -6.04 13.57
N CYS A 149 -5.97 -6.74 12.43
CA CYS A 149 -6.19 -6.15 11.11
C CYS A 149 -7.59 -5.51 10.98
N VAL A 150 -8.62 -6.14 11.55
CA VAL A 150 -10.01 -5.65 11.53
C VAL A 150 -10.16 -4.36 12.34
N ASN A 151 -9.47 -4.28 13.47
CA ASN A 151 -9.59 -3.17 14.41
C ASN A 151 -8.66 -1.99 14.08
N ASP A 152 -7.70 -2.17 13.17
CA ASP A 152 -6.82 -1.10 12.73
C ASP A 152 -7.56 -0.08 11.85
N LYS A 153 -7.86 1.08 12.43
CA LYS A 153 -8.52 2.23 11.77
C LYS A 153 -7.51 3.32 11.37
N ARG A 154 -6.20 3.07 11.42
CA ARG A 154 -5.21 4.10 11.17
C ARG A 154 -5.20 4.51 9.69
N HIS A 155 -5.11 5.81 9.46
CA HIS A 155 -5.00 6.37 8.10
C HIS A 155 -3.57 6.35 7.58
N TYR A 156 -2.57 6.31 8.47
CA TYR A 156 -1.15 6.37 8.15
C TYR A 156 -0.39 5.21 8.79
N PHE A 157 0.70 4.81 8.13
CA PHE A 157 1.62 3.77 8.62
C PHE A 157 3.05 4.25 8.38
N THR A 158 3.88 4.18 9.39
CA THR A 158 5.33 4.41 9.25
C THR A 158 5.98 3.28 8.47
N THR A 159 7.15 3.52 7.89
CA THR A 159 7.91 2.47 7.17
C THR A 159 8.21 1.26 8.07
N ALA A 160 8.43 1.45 9.37
CA ALA A 160 8.68 0.37 10.33
C ALA A 160 7.43 -0.49 10.55
N GLU A 161 6.26 0.14 10.64
CA GLU A 161 4.98 -0.57 10.80
C GLU A 161 4.60 -1.34 9.53
N ILE A 162 4.82 -0.78 8.35
CA ILE A 162 4.62 -1.47 7.07
C ILE A 162 5.50 -2.74 7.04
N LYS A 163 6.77 -2.61 7.42
CA LYS A 163 7.69 -3.76 7.50
C LYS A 163 7.22 -4.82 8.48
N LYS A 164 6.78 -4.42 9.68
CA LYS A 164 6.25 -5.33 10.70
C LYS A 164 4.96 -6.02 10.22
N PHE A 165 4.09 -5.30 9.51
CA PHE A 165 2.86 -5.87 8.98
C PHE A 165 3.18 -6.97 7.94
N PHE A 166 4.09 -6.70 7.01
CA PHE A 166 4.48 -7.66 5.98
C PHE A 166 5.51 -8.71 6.42
N SER A 167 6.05 -8.65 7.64
CA SER A 167 6.91 -9.73 8.16
C SER A 167 6.12 -10.98 8.56
N GLU A 168 4.82 -10.85 8.80
CA GLU A 168 3.95 -11.98 9.17
C GLU A 168 3.67 -12.90 7.98
N ILE A 169 3.95 -14.21 8.14
CA ILE A 169 3.78 -15.22 7.07
C ILE A 169 2.34 -15.28 6.55
N MET A 170 1.37 -15.08 7.44
CA MET A 170 -0.05 -15.07 7.11
C MET A 170 -0.42 -13.88 6.25
N ILE A 171 0.09 -12.68 6.59
CA ILE A 171 -0.09 -11.47 5.80
C ILE A 171 0.59 -11.60 4.45
N GLN A 172 1.76 -12.23 4.41
CA GLN A 172 2.46 -12.54 3.17
C GLN A 172 1.63 -13.43 2.24
N SER A 173 1.00 -14.48 2.79
CA SER A 173 0.09 -15.34 2.02
C SER A 173 -1.12 -14.55 1.52
N ALA A 174 -1.76 -13.76 2.40
CA ALA A 174 -2.89 -12.91 2.06
C ALA A 174 -2.54 -11.90 0.96
N PHE A 175 -1.37 -11.27 1.06
CA PHE A 175 -0.86 -10.32 0.07
C PHE A 175 -0.75 -10.95 -1.32
N LYS A 176 -0.15 -12.15 -1.42
CA LYS A 176 -0.01 -12.85 -2.70
C LYS A 176 -1.37 -13.06 -3.37
N HIS A 177 -2.35 -13.54 -2.61
CA HIS A 177 -3.72 -13.71 -3.11
C HIS A 177 -4.37 -12.39 -3.53
N VAL A 178 -4.14 -11.31 -2.78
CA VAL A 178 -4.62 -9.99 -3.17
C VAL A 178 -4.01 -9.56 -4.51
N ILE A 179 -2.71 -9.72 -4.73
CA ILE A 179 -2.08 -9.37 -6.00
C ILE A 179 -2.67 -10.21 -7.15
N ASP A 180 -2.83 -11.52 -6.97
CA ASP A 180 -3.41 -12.38 -8.00
C ASP A 180 -4.83 -11.93 -8.38
N VAL A 181 -5.66 -11.57 -7.39
CA VAL A 181 -7.03 -11.10 -7.61
C VAL A 181 -7.07 -9.72 -8.26
N LEU A 182 -6.22 -8.77 -7.83
CA LEU A 182 -6.18 -7.42 -8.40
C LEU A 182 -5.69 -7.41 -9.86
N PHE A 183 -5.00 -8.45 -10.31
CA PHE A 183 -4.48 -8.61 -11.67
C PHE A 183 -5.04 -9.85 -12.38
N ILE A 184 -6.27 -10.27 -12.04
CA ILE A 184 -6.89 -11.46 -12.64
C ILE A 184 -7.51 -11.22 -14.02
N GLU A 185 -7.93 -9.99 -14.29
CA GLU A 185 -8.52 -9.61 -15.58
C GLU A 185 -7.51 -8.81 -16.37
N ASP A 186 -7.32 -9.14 -17.65
CA ASP A 186 -6.37 -8.44 -18.55
C ASP A 186 -7.01 -7.18 -19.17
N ASN A 187 -7.70 -6.39 -18.34
CA ASN A 187 -8.29 -5.13 -18.75
C ASN A 187 -7.55 -3.95 -18.10
N ILE A 188 -6.82 -3.21 -18.95
CA ILE A 188 -5.99 -2.07 -18.56
C ILE A 188 -6.84 -0.95 -17.93
N GLU A 189 -8.05 -0.73 -18.44
CA GLU A 189 -8.95 0.29 -17.91
C GLU A 189 -9.36 -0.03 -16.47
N ASP A 190 -9.65 -1.31 -16.20
CA ASP A 190 -9.96 -1.76 -14.84
C ASP A 190 -8.75 -1.62 -13.90
N TYR A 191 -7.52 -1.79 -14.39
CA TYR A 191 -6.31 -1.49 -13.60
C TYR A 191 -6.18 -0.01 -13.27
N CYS A 192 -6.30 0.87 -14.28
CA CYS A 192 -6.26 2.32 -14.09
C CYS A 192 -7.28 2.77 -13.05
N ILE A 193 -8.51 2.24 -13.14
CA ILE A 193 -9.57 2.52 -12.18
C ILE A 193 -9.21 1.97 -10.79
N ARG A 194 -8.82 0.71 -10.69
CA ARG A 194 -8.57 0.01 -9.41
C ARG A 194 -7.45 0.64 -8.59
N PHE A 195 -6.34 0.97 -9.24
CA PHE A 195 -5.16 1.54 -8.61
C PHE A 195 -5.16 3.07 -8.62
N ASN A 196 -6.14 3.69 -9.31
CA ASN A 196 -6.21 5.12 -9.55
C ASN A 196 -4.93 5.68 -10.20
N PHE A 197 -4.40 4.94 -11.18
CA PHE A 197 -3.22 5.31 -11.95
C PHE A 197 -3.62 5.67 -13.38
N ARG A 198 -2.78 6.46 -14.05
CA ARG A 198 -2.86 6.69 -15.50
C ARG A 198 -1.67 6.01 -16.17
N CYS A 199 -1.88 4.95 -16.92
CA CYS A 199 -0.77 4.30 -17.63
C CYS A 199 -0.40 5.03 -18.93
N CYS A 200 -1.33 5.79 -19.52
CA CYS A 200 -1.15 6.59 -20.73
C CYS A 200 -1.17 8.10 -20.42
N GLY A 201 -0.47 8.88 -21.24
CA GLY A 201 -0.20 10.28 -20.96
C GLY A 201 -1.42 11.19 -21.05
N ASN A 202 -2.23 11.06 -22.11
CA ASN A 202 -3.42 11.87 -22.39
C ASN A 202 -4.29 11.25 -23.51
N GLN A 203 -4.03 9.98 -23.88
CA GLN A 203 -4.71 9.31 -24.98
C GLN A 203 -5.59 8.23 -24.37
N ASP A 204 -6.89 8.25 -24.71
CA ASP A 204 -7.87 7.25 -24.25
C ASP A 204 -7.60 5.84 -24.82
N GLU A 205 -6.59 5.71 -25.68
CA GLU A 205 -6.17 4.46 -26.27
C GLU A 205 -4.96 3.87 -25.53
N HIS A 206 -5.19 2.71 -24.90
CA HIS A 206 -4.13 1.92 -24.29
C HIS A 206 -3.32 1.18 -25.35
N ARG A 207 -1.99 1.31 -25.30
CA ARG A 207 -1.04 0.61 -26.18
C ARG A 207 -0.41 -0.60 -25.49
N ASP A 208 0.29 -1.46 -26.24
CA ASP A 208 1.01 -2.62 -25.71
C ASP A 208 1.98 -2.27 -24.56
N GLU A 209 2.61 -1.08 -24.63
CA GLU A 209 3.44 -0.58 -23.54
C GLU A 209 2.70 -0.44 -22.21
N CYS A 210 1.38 -0.19 -22.22
CA CYS A 210 0.57 -0.12 -21.02
C CYS A 210 0.43 -1.50 -20.37
N VAL A 211 0.21 -2.55 -21.17
CA VAL A 211 0.20 -3.94 -20.70
C VAL A 211 1.54 -4.26 -20.05
N GLU A 212 2.65 -3.96 -20.73
CA GLU A 212 3.99 -4.23 -20.22
C GLU A 212 4.25 -3.51 -18.89
N ARG A 213 3.83 -2.25 -18.75
CA ARG A 213 3.96 -1.50 -17.48
C ARG A 213 3.18 -2.16 -16.35
N TRP A 214 1.95 -2.61 -16.60
CA TRP A 214 1.15 -3.30 -15.60
C TRP A 214 1.71 -4.67 -15.22
N MET A 215 2.21 -5.43 -16.19
CA MET A 215 2.84 -6.73 -15.94
C MET A 215 4.17 -6.57 -15.19
N ASN A 216 4.95 -5.54 -15.49
CA ASN A 216 6.14 -5.19 -14.73
C ASN A 216 5.80 -4.84 -13.26
N LEU A 217 4.72 -4.10 -13.02
CA LEU A 217 4.24 -3.82 -11.66
C LEU A 217 3.80 -5.11 -10.95
N LYS A 218 3.02 -5.98 -11.60
CA LYS A 218 2.61 -7.27 -11.06
C LYS A 218 3.81 -8.16 -10.70
N GLY A 219 4.78 -8.29 -11.62
CA GLY A 219 6.00 -9.06 -11.43
C GLY A 219 6.81 -8.54 -10.25
N TYR A 220 7.00 -7.22 -10.17
CA TYR A 220 7.70 -6.59 -9.06
C TYR A 220 7.02 -6.87 -7.70
N LEU A 221 5.68 -6.79 -7.64
CA LEU A 221 4.94 -7.07 -6.42
C LEU A 221 5.06 -8.54 -5.99
N ASN A 222 5.08 -9.47 -6.94
CA ASN A 222 5.21 -10.89 -6.66
C ASN A 222 6.63 -11.31 -6.25
N GLU A 223 7.65 -10.83 -6.95
CA GLU A 223 9.04 -11.29 -6.76
C GLU A 223 9.78 -10.46 -5.71
N TYR A 224 9.72 -9.14 -5.83
CA TYR A 224 10.63 -8.26 -5.12
C TYR A 224 10.05 -7.73 -3.82
N PHE A 225 8.78 -7.30 -3.83
CA PHE A 225 8.14 -6.79 -2.61
C PHE A 225 8.20 -7.83 -1.49
N MET A 226 7.88 -9.08 -1.81
CA MET A 226 7.90 -10.19 -0.87
C MET A 226 9.31 -10.66 -0.49
N GLY A 227 10.24 -10.68 -1.44
CA GLY A 227 11.64 -11.01 -1.18
C GLY A 227 12.30 -10.04 -0.20
N SER A 228 11.94 -8.75 -0.25
CA SER A 228 12.53 -7.71 0.59
C SER A 228 12.25 -7.87 2.09
N PHE A 229 11.17 -8.56 2.48
CA PHE A 229 10.83 -8.80 3.90
C PHE A 229 11.45 -10.09 4.46
N ARG A 230 11.84 -11.05 3.61
CA ARG A 230 12.44 -12.32 4.06
C ARG A 230 13.86 -12.14 4.60
N SER A 231 14.59 -11.16 4.05
CA SER A 231 16.01 -10.94 4.35
C SER A 231 16.28 -10.31 5.73
N VAL A 232 15.26 -9.85 6.45
CA VAL A 232 15.40 -9.17 7.75
C VAL A 232 15.38 -10.15 8.92
N SER A 233 14.92 -11.39 8.71
CA SER A 233 14.76 -12.39 9.79
C SER A 233 16.04 -13.16 10.16
N GLY A 234 17.17 -12.90 9.47
CA GLY A 234 18.34 -13.79 9.53
C GLY A 234 19.69 -13.13 9.84
N LYS A 235 19.73 -11.83 10.13
CA LYS A 235 20.96 -11.18 10.59
C LYS A 235 20.74 -10.68 12.01
N ASN A 236 20.81 -11.62 12.96
CA ASN A 236 21.27 -11.23 14.28
C ASN A 236 22.70 -10.75 14.07
N ASP A 237 22.92 -9.46 14.27
CA ASP A 237 24.24 -8.88 14.49
C ASP A 237 24.77 -9.41 15.84
N ASP A 238 24.99 -10.72 15.93
CA ASP A 238 25.72 -11.32 17.02
C ASP A 238 27.20 -11.03 16.78
N ASN A 239 27.69 -10.08 17.57
CA ASN A 239 29.05 -9.99 18.11
C ASN A 239 30.06 -9.03 17.44
N PRO A 240 30.16 -7.77 17.95
CA PRO A 240 31.34 -6.93 17.75
C PRO A 240 32.50 -7.20 18.74
N ASP A 241 32.40 -8.16 19.68
CA ASP A 241 33.33 -8.27 20.81
C ASP A 241 34.23 -9.53 20.86
N SER A 242 34.32 -10.37 19.81
CA SER A 242 35.26 -11.53 19.84
C SER A 242 36.67 -11.25 19.31
N TYR A 243 37.16 -10.00 19.31
CA TYR A 243 38.54 -9.68 18.92
C TYR A 243 39.53 -9.50 20.09
N PHE A 244 39.16 -9.92 21.30
CA PHE A 244 40.11 -10.02 22.41
C PHE A 244 39.89 -11.31 23.22
N SER A 245 40.45 -12.42 22.75
CA SER A 245 40.89 -13.57 23.56
C SER A 245 41.92 -14.36 22.79
#